data_AF-A0A956BUH8-F1
#
_entry.id   AF-A0A956BUH8-F1
#
_cell.length_a   1.000
_cell.length_b   1.000
_cell.length_c   1.000
_cell.angle_alpha   90.00
_cell.angle_beta   90.00
_cell.angle_gamma   90.00
#
_symmetry.space_group_name_H-M   'P 1'
#
loop_
_entity.id
_entity.type
_entity.pdbx_description
1 polymer ?
#
loop_
_entity_poly.entity_id
_entity_poly.type
_entity_poly.pdbx_seq_one_letter_code
_entity_poly.pdbx_strand_id
1 'polypeptide(L)'
;MSSADHDADLVVVGAGLSGLCAARRAADAGARVRVLEARDRVGGRTWSRDIGGATFDVGGQWIGPGQHRLAALTRELGIRTFPTFDDGKKVLDMNGRISEYRSQIPSISIPALLQMQAALTLLDRQQKLVPARDPLSAANAGELDRATLDSFRRKFVKLESVNGLLDVAVRVIFGAEPGELGLLYFLAYLNAGGGLLKLAEIRGGAQQDRFVEGAQSVSTRLAATLGDALTLEAPVTRVVHTPAGVEVHSAQGRVRAERCIVAVPPALAGRIAYDPALPGRRDQLTQRVPMGNTVKVLCRYPQAFWRERGYSGEVVSTQGPMSVVFDNTSHDGAVPMLLGFVVARHARTWSEQTPTQRRGLVTDALVRYFGKDAADIEELVEQDWSTEPFSRGCPVGIMGPGTYSACGDALRAPVGRIHWAGTETATEWTGYLEGAIQAGERAADEVLARLGSRTP
;
A
#
# COMPACT_ATOMS: atom_id res chain seq x y z
N MET A 1 6.01 -32.66 24.13
CA MET A 1 5.14 -33.18 23.06
C MET A 1 5.98 -33.20 21.80
N SER A 2 6.05 -34.33 21.09
CA SER A 2 6.84 -34.44 19.86
C SER A 2 6.17 -33.66 18.72
N SER A 3 6.90 -33.36 17.65
CA SER A 3 6.39 -32.71 16.42
C SER A 3 5.24 -33.47 15.73
N ALA A 4 4.87 -34.66 16.22
CA ALA A 4 3.86 -35.54 15.65
C ALA A 4 2.40 -35.13 15.91
N ASP A 5 2.13 -34.16 16.78
CA ASP A 5 0.76 -33.70 17.11
C ASP A 5 0.36 -32.38 16.40
N HIS A 6 1.26 -31.84 15.56
CA HIS A 6 1.01 -30.64 14.77
C HIS A 6 0.91 -30.95 13.27
N ASP A 7 -0.11 -30.38 12.62
CA ASP A 7 -0.33 -30.47 11.18
C ASP A 7 0.79 -29.77 10.38
N ALA A 8 1.41 -28.75 10.97
CA ALA A 8 2.47 -27.94 10.37
C ALA A 8 3.45 -27.42 11.43
N ASP A 9 4.62 -26.95 11.00
CA ASP A 9 5.55 -26.23 11.88
C ASP A 9 5.15 -24.74 11.93
N LEU A 10 4.65 -24.21 10.81
CA LEU A 10 4.18 -22.83 10.67
C LEU A 10 2.83 -22.77 9.94
N VAL A 11 1.89 -22.01 10.50
CA VAL A 11 0.70 -21.54 9.78
C VAL A 11 0.79 -20.04 9.51
N VAL A 12 0.51 -19.62 8.29
CA VAL A 12 0.49 -18.22 7.86
C VAL A 12 -0.95 -17.79 7.57
N VAL A 13 -1.40 -16.70 8.20
CA VAL A 13 -2.71 -16.11 7.99
C VAL A 13 -2.59 -14.95 6.99
N GLY A 14 -3.15 -15.14 5.80
CA GLY A 14 -3.16 -14.21 4.67
C GLY A 14 -2.14 -14.56 3.58
N ALA A 15 -2.61 -14.76 2.35
CA ALA A 15 -1.80 -14.99 1.15
C ALA A 15 -1.62 -13.72 0.30
N GLY A 16 -1.47 -12.57 0.97
CA GLY A 16 -0.84 -11.41 0.36
C GLY A 16 0.67 -11.64 0.16
N LEU A 17 1.33 -10.75 -0.59
CA LEU A 17 2.77 -10.89 -0.89
C LEU A 17 3.63 -11.15 0.36
N SER A 18 3.33 -10.49 1.50
CA SER A 18 4.06 -10.70 2.74
C SER A 18 3.91 -12.12 3.31
N GLY A 19 2.70 -12.66 3.33
CA GLY A 19 2.45 -14.01 3.83
C GLY A 19 3.03 -15.07 2.90
N LEU A 20 2.94 -14.87 1.58
CA LEU A 20 3.55 -15.76 0.60
C LEU A 20 5.08 -15.79 0.69
N CYS A 21 5.73 -14.63 0.88
CA CYS A 21 7.18 -14.58 1.10
C CYS A 21 7.58 -15.24 2.43
N ALA A 22 6.80 -15.04 3.49
CA ALA A 22 7.04 -15.73 4.77
C ALA A 22 6.91 -17.25 4.63
N ALA A 23 5.86 -17.72 3.96
CA ALA A 23 5.61 -19.13 3.73
C ALA A 23 6.73 -19.77 2.90
N ARG A 24 7.12 -19.13 1.80
CA ARG A 24 8.23 -19.57 0.95
C ARG A 24 9.54 -19.64 1.73
N ARG A 25 9.90 -18.56 2.44
CA ARG A 25 11.14 -18.49 3.23
C ARG A 25 11.23 -19.61 4.27
N ALA A 26 10.13 -19.93 4.94
CA ALA A 26 10.08 -21.03 5.89
C ALA A 26 10.14 -22.41 5.22
N ALA A 27 9.44 -22.60 4.10
CA ALA A 27 9.45 -23.84 3.33
C ALA A 27 10.84 -24.14 2.72
N ASP A 28 11.52 -23.12 2.19
CA ASP A 28 12.89 -23.23 1.67
C ASP A 28 13.89 -23.62 2.77
N ALA A 29 13.58 -23.31 4.04
CA ALA A 29 14.34 -23.74 5.22
C ALA A 29 13.90 -25.11 5.76
N GLY A 30 13.01 -25.83 5.07
CA GLY A 30 12.56 -27.18 5.40
C GLY A 30 11.40 -27.26 6.39
N ALA A 31 10.76 -26.15 6.76
CA ALA A 31 9.59 -26.17 7.63
C ALA A 31 8.33 -26.64 6.87
N ARG A 32 7.47 -27.41 7.54
CA ARG A 32 6.12 -27.73 7.04
C ARG A 32 5.23 -26.51 7.21
N VAL A 33 4.73 -25.94 6.12
CA VAL A 33 3.96 -24.69 6.12
C VAL A 33 2.51 -24.94 5.69
N ARG A 34 1.57 -24.19 6.31
CA ARG A 34 0.20 -24.00 5.83
C ARG A 34 -0.08 -22.51 5.65
N VAL A 35 -0.83 -22.14 4.62
CA VAL A 35 -1.26 -20.76 4.36
C VAL A 35 -2.77 -20.72 4.25
N LEU A 36 -3.42 -19.87 5.04
CA LEU A 36 -4.87 -19.68 5.02
C LEU A 36 -5.19 -18.29 4.46
N GLU A 37 -5.90 -18.24 3.33
CA GLU A 37 -6.33 -16.99 2.68
C GLU A 37 -7.84 -16.84 2.75
N ALA A 38 -8.30 -15.66 3.11
CA ALA A 38 -9.72 -15.39 3.27
C ALA A 38 -10.49 -15.37 1.93
N ARG A 39 -9.83 -14.92 0.86
CA ARG A 39 -10.42 -14.81 -0.48
C ARG A 39 -10.25 -16.10 -1.29
N ASP A 40 -10.95 -16.12 -2.42
CA ASP A 40 -10.78 -17.05 -3.54
C ASP A 40 -9.53 -16.76 -4.40
N ARG A 41 -8.68 -15.80 -3.98
CA ARG A 41 -7.48 -15.37 -4.71
C ARG A 41 -6.35 -14.99 -3.76
N VAL A 42 -5.12 -15.17 -4.24
CA VAL A 42 -3.92 -14.62 -3.60
C VAL A 42 -3.64 -13.18 -4.01
N GLY A 43 -2.68 -12.54 -3.33
CA GLY A 43 -2.16 -11.22 -3.67
C GLY A 43 -2.69 -10.07 -2.80
N GLY A 44 -3.81 -10.27 -2.09
CA GLY A 44 -4.34 -9.27 -1.17
C GLY A 44 -4.59 -7.92 -1.87
N ARG A 45 -3.79 -6.90 -1.52
CA ARG A 45 -3.86 -5.52 -2.08
C ARG A 45 -3.21 -5.37 -3.47
N THR A 46 -2.53 -6.39 -3.99
CA THR A 46 -2.22 -6.48 -5.42
C THR A 46 -3.31 -7.32 -6.08
N TRP A 47 -4.05 -6.73 -7.00
CA TRP A 47 -5.12 -7.40 -7.73
C TRP A 47 -5.14 -6.89 -9.17
N SER A 48 -5.04 -7.82 -10.12
CA SER A 48 -5.06 -7.57 -11.55
C SER A 48 -6.36 -8.13 -12.16
N ARG A 49 -6.86 -7.46 -13.21
CA ARG A 49 -8.06 -7.84 -13.96
C ARG A 49 -7.77 -7.78 -15.45
N ASP A 50 -8.45 -8.64 -16.21
CA ASP A 50 -8.55 -8.48 -17.66
C ASP A 50 -9.54 -7.34 -17.96
N ILE A 51 -9.10 -6.35 -18.73
CA ILE A 51 -9.92 -5.23 -19.21
C ILE A 51 -9.56 -5.01 -20.67
N GLY A 52 -10.53 -5.20 -21.58
CA GLY A 52 -10.30 -5.04 -23.02
C GLY A 52 -9.25 -6.00 -23.60
N GLY A 53 -9.04 -7.19 -23.01
CA GLY A 53 -8.07 -8.18 -23.48
C GLY A 53 -6.63 -7.93 -23.01
N ALA A 54 -6.40 -6.98 -22.11
CA ALA A 54 -5.12 -6.72 -21.47
C ALA A 54 -5.23 -6.75 -19.94
N THR A 55 -4.13 -7.05 -19.27
CA THR A 55 -4.08 -7.12 -17.80
C THR A 55 -3.81 -5.74 -17.21
N PHE A 56 -4.67 -5.30 -16.29
CA PHE A 56 -4.50 -4.06 -15.53
C PHE A 56 -4.66 -4.29 -14.03
N ASP A 57 -3.83 -3.61 -13.25
CA ASP A 57 -3.94 -3.65 -11.79
C ASP A 57 -5.05 -2.71 -11.30
N VAL A 58 -5.97 -3.24 -10.50
CA VAL A 58 -6.93 -2.45 -9.70
C VAL A 58 -6.44 -2.23 -8.25
N GLY A 59 -5.33 -2.87 -7.88
CA GLY A 59 -4.60 -2.67 -6.62
C GLY A 59 -3.27 -1.93 -6.79
N GLY A 60 -2.28 -2.27 -5.94
CA GLY A 60 -0.89 -1.81 -6.11
C GLY A 60 -0.31 -2.31 -7.44
N GLN A 61 0.42 -1.45 -8.17
CA GLN A 61 0.79 -1.73 -9.58
C GLN A 61 2.23 -1.39 -9.98
N TRP A 62 3.00 -0.71 -9.11
CA TRP A 62 4.28 -0.13 -9.48
C TRP A 62 5.46 -0.79 -8.79
N ILE A 63 6.60 -0.72 -9.47
CA ILE A 63 7.94 -1.00 -8.97
C ILE A 63 8.87 0.17 -9.34
N GLY A 64 9.76 0.54 -8.42
CA GLY A 64 10.68 1.66 -8.61
C GLY A 64 12.08 1.40 -8.04
N PRO A 65 13.05 2.30 -8.33
CA PRO A 65 14.43 2.14 -7.89
C PRO A 65 14.56 2.19 -6.36
N GLY A 66 15.33 1.25 -5.80
CA GLY A 66 15.49 1.06 -4.35
C GLY A 66 14.63 -0.07 -3.78
N GLN A 67 13.68 -0.60 -4.55
CA GLN A 67 12.88 -1.78 -4.21
C GLN A 67 13.58 -3.06 -4.66
N HIS A 68 14.72 -3.35 -4.03
CA HIS A 68 15.67 -4.36 -4.47
C HIS A 68 15.18 -5.79 -4.25
N ARG A 69 14.40 -6.07 -3.19
CA ARG A 69 13.82 -7.39 -2.95
C ARG A 69 12.76 -7.69 -4.00
N LEU A 70 11.89 -6.73 -4.29
CA LEU A 70 10.90 -6.86 -5.35
C LEU A 70 11.56 -7.06 -6.72
N ALA A 71 12.58 -6.28 -7.05
CA ALA A 71 13.33 -6.43 -8.30
C ALA A 71 14.08 -7.77 -8.41
N ALA A 72 14.60 -8.30 -7.30
CA ALA A 72 15.22 -9.62 -7.29
C ALA A 72 14.17 -10.72 -7.52
N LEU A 73 13.05 -10.65 -6.80
CA LEU A 73 11.97 -11.61 -6.88
C LEU A 73 11.30 -11.62 -8.26
N THR A 74 11.11 -10.46 -8.89
CA THR A 74 10.49 -10.39 -10.23
C THR A 74 11.38 -11.02 -11.30
N ARG A 75 12.70 -10.81 -11.22
CA ARG A 75 13.67 -11.48 -12.11
C ARG A 75 13.67 -12.98 -11.89
N GLU A 76 13.70 -13.42 -10.64
CA GLU A 76 13.65 -14.84 -10.28
C GLU A 76 12.39 -15.52 -10.84
N LEU A 77 11.24 -14.87 -10.67
CA LEU A 77 9.96 -15.39 -11.13
C LEU A 77 9.75 -15.23 -12.64
N GLY A 78 10.65 -14.57 -13.38
CA GLY A 78 10.52 -14.31 -14.81
C GLY A 78 9.36 -13.37 -15.17
N ILE A 79 9.08 -12.39 -14.32
CA ILE A 79 8.04 -11.36 -14.53
C ILE A 79 8.68 -10.15 -15.20
N ARG A 80 8.07 -9.66 -16.28
CA ARG A 80 8.60 -8.53 -17.04
C ARG A 80 8.02 -7.23 -16.52
N THR A 81 8.83 -6.17 -16.60
CA THR A 81 8.40 -4.80 -16.31
C THR A 81 8.52 -3.93 -17.55
N PHE A 82 7.80 -2.82 -17.53
CA PHE A 82 7.84 -1.80 -18.58
C PHE A 82 7.62 -0.41 -17.96
N PRO A 83 8.19 0.66 -18.55
CA PRO A 83 8.11 1.99 -17.95
C PRO A 83 6.68 2.53 -17.95
N THR A 84 6.33 3.26 -16.89
CA THR A 84 5.15 4.12 -16.87
C THR A 84 5.37 5.24 -17.88
N PHE A 85 4.41 5.42 -18.80
CA PHE A 85 4.50 6.48 -19.80
C PHE A 85 4.36 7.84 -19.12
N ASP A 86 5.31 8.73 -19.37
CA ASP A 86 5.32 10.07 -18.78
C ASP A 86 5.82 11.16 -19.74
N ASP A 87 5.92 10.84 -21.03
CA ASP A 87 6.37 11.80 -22.05
C ASP A 87 5.23 12.72 -22.50
N GLY A 88 5.51 14.00 -22.67
CA GLY A 88 4.53 15.00 -23.07
C GLY A 88 4.21 16.04 -21.99
N LYS A 89 3.15 16.80 -22.23
CA LYS A 89 2.62 17.81 -21.31
C LYS A 89 1.89 17.14 -20.15
N LYS A 90 2.04 17.68 -18.96
CA LYS A 90 1.33 17.36 -17.73
C LYS A 90 0.30 18.45 -17.47
N VAL A 91 -0.79 18.10 -16.79
CA VAL A 91 -1.85 19.04 -16.43
C VAL A 91 -1.80 19.31 -14.93
N LEU A 92 -1.83 20.58 -14.55
CA LEU A 92 -2.01 21.01 -13.17
C LEU A 92 -3.32 21.80 -13.05
N ASP A 93 -4.27 21.28 -12.28
CA ASP A 93 -5.47 22.01 -11.85
C ASP A 93 -5.27 22.54 -10.43
N MET A 94 -4.96 23.84 -10.33
CA MET A 94 -4.70 24.50 -9.07
C MET A 94 -5.81 25.50 -8.80
N ASN A 95 -6.63 25.21 -7.78
CA ASN A 95 -7.71 26.10 -7.31
C ASN A 95 -8.66 26.52 -8.45
N GLY A 96 -9.01 25.56 -9.30
CA GLY A 96 -9.91 25.77 -10.42
C GLY A 96 -9.24 26.34 -11.69
N ARG A 97 -7.92 26.53 -11.69
CA ARG A 97 -7.17 27.01 -12.86
C ARG A 97 -6.28 25.90 -13.43
N ILE A 98 -6.48 25.61 -14.71
CA ILE A 98 -5.69 24.64 -15.47
C ILE A 98 -4.43 25.31 -16.02
N SER A 99 -3.30 24.63 -15.88
CA SER A 99 -2.03 24.97 -16.52
C SER A 99 -1.34 23.71 -17.04
N GLU A 100 -0.47 23.87 -18.04
CA GLU A 100 0.25 22.78 -18.68
C GLU A 100 1.77 22.97 -18.54
N TYR A 101 2.50 21.89 -18.30
CA TYR A 101 3.96 21.93 -18.14
C TYR A 101 4.61 20.64 -18.59
N ARG A 102 5.92 20.64 -18.90
CA ARG A 102 6.65 19.44 -19.38
C ARG A 102 7.71 18.94 -18.41
N SER A 103 8.22 19.79 -17.52
CA SER A 103 9.27 19.42 -16.57
C SER A 103 8.69 18.71 -15.34
N GLN A 104 9.56 18.23 -14.44
CA GLN A 104 9.15 17.77 -13.10
C GLN A 104 8.74 18.95 -12.19
N ILE A 105 9.06 20.19 -12.58
CA ILE A 105 8.76 21.39 -11.80
C ILE A 105 7.31 21.81 -12.11
N PRO A 106 6.41 21.86 -11.13
CA PRO A 106 5.01 22.21 -11.38
C PRO A 106 4.89 23.68 -11.83
N SER A 107 3.91 23.94 -12.70
CA SER A 107 3.61 25.29 -13.19
C SER A 107 2.89 26.15 -12.15
N ILE A 108 3.61 26.55 -11.10
CA ILE A 108 3.16 27.48 -10.06
C ILE A 108 4.06 28.73 -10.01
N SER A 109 3.65 29.76 -9.26
CA SER A 109 4.41 31.00 -9.15
C SER A 109 5.79 30.79 -8.52
N ILE A 110 6.77 31.62 -8.87
CA ILE A 110 8.14 31.54 -8.33
C ILE A 110 8.18 31.58 -6.79
N PRO A 111 7.43 32.46 -6.09
CA PRO A 111 7.36 32.41 -4.62
C PRO A 111 6.84 31.06 -4.09
N ALA A 112 5.89 30.44 -4.80
CA ALA A 112 5.38 29.12 -4.44
C ALA A 112 6.44 28.02 -4.67
N LEU A 113 7.20 28.09 -5.78
CA LEU A 113 8.33 27.18 -6.01
C LEU A 113 9.39 27.28 -4.91
N LEU A 114 9.77 28.51 -4.51
CA LEU A 114 10.74 28.73 -3.43
C LEU A 114 10.24 28.19 -2.09
N GLN A 115 8.98 28.45 -1.73
CA GLN A 115 8.40 27.91 -0.48
C GLN A 115 8.26 26.39 -0.54
N MET A 116 7.89 25.82 -1.68
CA MET A 116 7.81 24.37 -1.88
C MET A 116 9.20 23.73 -1.72
N GLN A 117 10.24 24.29 -2.33
CA GLN A 117 11.61 23.81 -2.17
C GLN A 117 12.08 23.88 -0.71
N ALA A 118 11.76 24.98 0.00
CA ALA A 118 12.05 25.10 1.43
C ALA A 118 11.32 24.04 2.27
N ALA A 119 10.03 23.79 1.98
CA ALA A 119 9.24 22.76 2.64
C ALA A 119 9.80 21.35 2.39
N LEU A 120 10.14 21.01 1.14
CA LEU A 120 10.75 19.74 0.77
C LEU A 120 12.11 19.54 1.45
N THR A 121 12.93 20.59 1.50
CA THR A 121 14.24 20.56 2.17
C THR A 121 14.09 20.36 3.68
N LEU A 122 13.10 21.01 4.30
CA LEU A 122 12.80 20.83 5.72
C LEU A 122 12.33 19.39 6.00
N LEU A 123 11.41 18.88 5.20
CA LEU A 123 10.92 17.51 5.32
C LEU A 123 12.04 16.49 5.15
N ASP A 124 12.91 16.65 4.16
CA ASP A 124 14.06 15.77 3.93
C ASP A 124 15.03 15.75 5.12
N ARG A 125 15.28 16.91 5.72
CA ARG A 125 16.11 16.98 6.94
C ARG A 125 15.42 16.32 8.13
N GLN A 126 14.14 16.60 8.36
CA GLN A 126 13.39 16.06 9.51
C GLN A 126 13.20 14.55 9.42
N GLN A 127 12.91 14.00 8.23
CA GLN A 127 12.76 12.55 8.08
C GLN A 127 14.03 11.81 8.46
N LYS A 128 15.22 12.34 8.12
CA LYS A 128 16.52 11.70 8.39
C LYS A 128 16.83 11.62 9.88
N LEU A 129 16.21 12.47 10.70
CA LEU A 129 16.33 12.47 12.16
C LEU A 129 15.38 11.47 12.84
N VAL A 130 14.42 10.91 12.11
CA VAL A 130 13.45 9.92 12.61
C VAL A 130 13.77 8.55 12.01
N PRO A 131 14.35 7.62 12.78
CA PRO A 131 14.66 6.28 12.27
C PRO A 131 13.39 5.51 11.92
N ALA A 132 13.32 4.95 10.72
CA ALA A 132 12.17 4.14 10.30
C ALA A 132 11.96 2.88 11.17
N ARG A 133 13.05 2.27 11.63
CA ARG A 133 13.02 1.05 12.47
C ARG A 133 12.54 1.30 13.89
N ASP A 134 12.92 2.42 14.48
CA ASP A 134 12.55 2.81 15.85
C ASP A 134 12.27 4.32 15.92
N PRO A 135 11.07 4.76 15.52
CA PRO A 135 10.75 6.19 15.49
C PRO A 135 10.82 6.86 16.86
N LEU A 136 10.55 6.12 17.94
CA LEU A 136 10.59 6.65 19.31
C LEU A 136 12.01 6.94 19.80
N SER A 137 13.04 6.41 19.14
CA SER A 137 14.43 6.71 19.48
C SER A 137 14.88 8.09 18.99
N ALA A 138 14.07 8.81 18.21
CA ALA A 138 14.38 10.16 17.76
C ALA A 138 14.42 11.15 18.94
N ALA A 139 15.37 12.08 18.92
CA ALA A 139 15.61 13.00 20.05
C ALA A 139 14.36 13.82 20.46
N ASN A 140 13.49 14.16 19.51
CA ASN A 140 12.25 14.92 19.72
C ASN A 140 10.98 14.07 19.48
N ALA A 141 11.08 12.74 19.54
CA ALA A 141 9.97 11.82 19.23
C ALA A 141 8.67 12.17 19.98
N GLY A 142 8.76 12.54 21.26
CA GLY A 142 7.57 12.89 22.05
C GLY A 142 6.84 14.15 21.58
N GLU A 143 7.54 15.14 21.01
CA GLU A 143 6.88 16.31 20.41
C GLU A 143 6.26 15.92 19.07
N LEU A 144 7.02 15.22 18.23
CA LEU A 144 6.60 14.77 16.91
C LEU A 144 5.37 13.85 16.98
N ASP A 145 5.31 12.95 17.97
CA ASP A 145 4.20 12.01 18.10
C ASP A 145 2.90 12.70 18.54
N ARG A 146 2.97 13.84 19.23
CA ARG A 146 1.78 14.61 19.62
C ARG A 146 1.26 15.53 18.51
N ALA A 147 2.06 15.78 17.48
CA ALA A 147 1.71 16.65 16.37
C ALA A 147 1.05 15.89 15.22
N THR A 148 0.19 16.57 14.46
CA THR A 148 -0.26 16.11 13.15
C THR A 148 0.63 16.68 12.06
N LEU A 149 0.61 16.06 10.87
CA LEU A 149 1.26 16.66 9.70
C LEU A 149 0.66 18.05 9.38
N ASP A 150 -0.65 18.21 9.54
CA ASP A 150 -1.32 19.49 9.31
C ASP A 150 -0.87 20.59 10.29
N SER A 151 -0.74 20.29 11.58
CA SER A 151 -0.29 21.29 12.56
C SER A 151 1.18 21.67 12.36
N PHE A 152 2.01 20.73 11.90
CA PHE A 152 3.40 20.98 11.54
C PHE A 152 3.52 21.91 10.32
N ARG A 153 2.88 21.56 9.20
CA ARG A 153 3.05 22.30 7.95
C ARG A 153 2.52 23.73 8.02
N ARG A 154 1.44 23.98 8.78
CA ARG A 154 0.88 25.34 8.97
C ARG A 154 1.90 26.33 9.54
N LYS A 155 2.95 25.85 10.21
CA LYS A 155 4.03 26.70 10.74
C LYS A 155 4.87 27.32 9.62
N PHE A 156 5.14 26.60 8.52
CA PHE A 156 6.10 27.03 7.47
C PHE A 156 5.52 27.09 6.04
N VAL A 157 4.41 26.42 5.74
CA VAL A 157 3.73 26.49 4.44
C VAL A 157 2.55 27.45 4.54
N LYS A 158 2.69 28.62 3.91
CA LYS A 158 1.69 29.70 3.96
C LYS A 158 0.91 29.86 2.65
N LEU A 159 1.49 29.47 1.52
CA LEU A 159 0.86 29.60 0.22
C LEU A 159 -0.10 28.44 0.02
N GLU A 160 -1.32 28.78 -0.35
CA GLU A 160 -2.41 27.82 -0.57
C GLU A 160 -2.05 26.80 -1.66
N SER A 161 -1.39 27.23 -2.73
CA SER A 161 -0.94 26.34 -3.82
C SER A 161 0.03 25.26 -3.34
N VAL A 162 0.95 25.60 -2.43
CA VAL A 162 1.91 24.65 -1.86
C VAL A 162 1.19 23.69 -0.91
N ASN A 163 0.27 24.19 -0.08
CA ASN A 163 -0.55 23.33 0.78
C ASN A 163 -1.42 22.37 -0.05
N GLY A 164 -2.01 22.84 -1.15
CA GLY A 164 -2.81 22.03 -2.06
C GLY A 164 -2.01 20.91 -2.73
N LEU A 165 -0.78 21.17 -3.18
CA LEU A 165 0.09 20.13 -3.73
C LEU A 165 0.51 19.09 -2.68
N LEU A 166 0.86 19.54 -1.47
CA LEU A 166 1.17 18.64 -0.36
C LEU A 166 -0.05 17.80 0.05
N ASP A 167 -1.24 18.39 0.08
CA ASP A 167 -2.50 17.69 0.30
C ASP A 167 -2.69 16.54 -0.69
N VAL A 168 -2.52 16.82 -1.99
CA VAL A 168 -2.69 15.81 -3.04
C VAL A 168 -1.68 14.67 -2.86
N ALA A 169 -0.40 14.99 -2.64
CA ALA A 169 0.62 13.97 -2.40
C ALA A 169 0.30 13.10 -1.17
N VAL A 170 -0.11 13.72 -0.07
CA VAL A 170 -0.47 12.99 1.17
C VAL A 170 -1.69 12.10 0.94
N ARG A 171 -2.75 12.61 0.30
CA ARG A 171 -3.96 11.82 0.05
C ARG A 171 -3.69 10.62 -0.84
N VAL A 172 -2.82 10.75 -1.85
CA VAL A 172 -2.48 9.64 -2.75
C VAL A 172 -1.58 8.61 -2.08
N ILE A 173 -0.58 9.04 -1.28
CA ILE A 173 0.35 8.12 -0.61
C ILE A 173 -0.34 7.38 0.55
N PHE A 174 -1.25 8.04 1.29
CA PHE A 174 -1.80 7.51 2.54
C PHE A 174 -3.29 7.19 2.49
N GLY A 175 -4.05 7.68 1.51
CA GLY A 175 -5.51 7.59 1.51
C GLY A 175 -6.16 8.36 2.68
N ALA A 176 -5.49 9.40 3.19
CA ALA A 176 -5.88 10.13 4.39
C ALA A 176 -5.63 11.64 4.24
N GLU A 177 -6.30 12.43 5.08
CA GLU A 177 -6.04 13.86 5.18
C GLU A 177 -4.81 14.14 6.07
N PRO A 178 -4.04 15.21 5.82
CA PRO A 178 -2.87 15.55 6.64
C PRO A 178 -3.16 15.74 8.14
N GLY A 179 -4.39 16.11 8.49
CA GLY A 179 -4.82 16.24 9.89
C GLY A 179 -4.97 14.91 10.62
N GLU A 180 -5.06 13.79 9.88
CA GLU A 180 -5.27 12.45 10.43
C GLU A 180 -3.94 11.71 10.66
N LEU A 181 -2.85 12.19 10.06
CA LEU A 181 -1.53 11.59 10.18
C LEU A 181 -0.74 12.20 11.34
N GLY A 182 -0.24 11.34 12.22
CA GLY A 182 0.78 11.72 13.20
C GLY A 182 2.09 12.12 12.51
N LEU A 183 2.71 13.21 12.95
CA LEU A 183 3.92 13.72 12.31
C LEU A 183 5.10 12.75 12.45
N LEU A 184 5.27 12.13 13.63
CA LEU A 184 6.30 11.11 13.82
C LEU A 184 6.14 9.93 12.84
N TYR A 185 4.90 9.46 12.65
CA TYR A 185 4.58 8.43 11.67
C TYR A 185 4.93 8.85 10.25
N PHE A 186 4.48 10.04 9.84
CA PHE A 186 4.76 10.56 8.51
C PHE A 186 6.27 10.63 8.23
N LEU A 187 7.06 11.18 9.15
CA LEU A 187 8.52 11.31 8.98
C LEU A 187 9.23 9.95 8.94
N ALA A 188 8.83 9.00 9.80
CA ALA A 188 9.36 7.64 9.78
C ALA A 188 9.02 6.93 8.45
N TYR A 189 7.80 7.11 7.94
CA TYR A 189 7.34 6.55 6.67
C TYR A 189 8.14 7.13 5.49
N LEU A 190 8.35 8.45 5.46
CA LEU A 190 9.17 9.07 4.42
C LEU A 190 10.62 8.56 4.48
N ASN A 191 11.22 8.44 5.68
CA ASN A 191 12.57 7.90 5.84
C ASN A 191 12.67 6.48 5.27
N ALA A 192 11.70 5.62 5.61
CA ALA A 192 11.63 4.24 5.10
C ALA A 192 11.53 4.17 3.56
N GLY A 193 10.91 5.17 2.92
CA GLY A 193 10.68 5.24 1.47
C GLY A 193 11.67 6.10 0.69
N GLY A 194 12.65 6.72 1.36
CA GLY A 194 13.63 7.61 0.73
C GLY A 194 13.14 9.03 0.41
N GLY A 195 12.08 9.50 1.08
CA GLY A 195 11.59 10.88 0.97
C GLY A 195 10.32 11.06 0.16
N LEU A 196 9.68 12.22 0.35
CA LEU A 196 8.38 12.53 -0.27
C LEU A 196 8.41 12.48 -1.80
N LEU A 197 9.42 13.06 -2.44
CA LEU A 197 9.54 13.05 -3.91
C LEU A 197 9.72 11.62 -4.43
N LYS A 198 10.57 10.83 -3.77
CA LYS A 198 10.78 9.42 -4.15
C LYS A 198 9.51 8.59 -4.07
N LEU A 199 8.62 8.90 -3.13
CA LEU A 199 7.33 8.24 -2.99
C LEU A 199 6.26 8.74 -3.99
N ALA A 200 6.44 9.92 -4.58
CA ALA A 200 5.43 10.60 -5.40
C ALA A 200 5.75 10.66 -6.90
N GLU A 201 7.00 10.41 -7.31
CA GLU A 201 7.46 10.58 -8.69
C GLU A 201 7.53 9.29 -9.52
N ILE A 202 7.31 9.43 -10.83
CA ILE A 202 7.54 8.38 -11.83
C ILE A 202 9.06 8.19 -12.04
N ARG A 203 9.74 9.15 -12.66
CA ARG A 203 11.18 9.02 -12.98
C ARG A 203 12.00 8.99 -11.70
N GLY A 204 12.74 7.90 -11.47
CA GLY A 204 13.58 7.76 -10.28
C GLY A 204 12.80 7.52 -8.98
N GLY A 205 11.47 7.41 -9.04
CA GLY A 205 10.60 7.26 -7.89
C GLY A 205 9.75 5.98 -7.93
N ALA A 206 8.83 5.88 -6.97
CA ALA A 206 8.07 4.66 -6.70
C ALA A 206 7.14 4.24 -7.85
N GLN A 207 6.81 5.14 -8.78
CA GLN A 207 5.89 4.90 -9.90
C GLN A 207 6.59 4.60 -11.23
N GLN A 208 7.91 4.36 -11.22
CA GLN A 208 8.71 4.28 -12.45
C GLN A 208 8.24 3.22 -13.45
N ASP A 209 8.10 1.97 -13.01
CA ASP A 209 7.78 0.85 -13.88
C ASP A 209 6.50 0.12 -13.42
N ARG A 210 5.85 -0.56 -14.36
CA ARG A 210 4.69 -1.44 -14.15
C ARG A 210 5.03 -2.87 -14.60
N PHE A 211 4.19 -3.82 -14.22
CA PHE A 211 4.35 -5.24 -14.55
C PHE A 211 3.54 -5.60 -15.80
N VAL A 212 4.17 -6.27 -16.77
CA VAL A 212 3.47 -6.70 -18.00
C VAL A 212 2.34 -7.67 -17.67
N GLU A 213 2.60 -8.61 -16.76
CA GLU A 213 1.62 -9.60 -16.30
C GLU A 213 0.77 -9.12 -15.08
N GLY A 214 0.85 -7.82 -14.73
CA GLY A 214 0.22 -7.24 -13.55
C GLY A 214 0.97 -7.54 -12.24
N ALA A 215 0.87 -6.65 -11.25
CA ALA A 215 1.59 -6.79 -9.98
C ALA A 215 1.15 -8.02 -9.16
N GLN A 216 -0.10 -8.48 -9.35
CA GLN A 216 -0.59 -9.69 -8.70
C GLN A 216 0.19 -10.94 -9.16
N SER A 217 0.82 -10.90 -10.34
CA SER A 217 1.60 -12.04 -10.87
C SER A 217 2.74 -12.49 -9.95
N VAL A 218 3.32 -11.57 -9.16
CA VAL A 218 4.33 -11.92 -8.14
C VAL A 218 3.73 -12.89 -7.12
N SER A 219 2.51 -12.60 -6.66
CA SER A 219 1.82 -13.43 -5.68
C SER A 219 1.31 -14.73 -6.28
N THR A 220 0.78 -14.72 -7.50
CA THR A 220 0.28 -15.95 -8.13
C THR A 220 1.41 -16.93 -8.47
N ARG A 221 2.57 -16.44 -8.94
CA ARG A 221 3.74 -17.31 -9.19
C ARG A 221 4.34 -17.87 -7.91
N LEU A 222 4.38 -17.10 -6.82
CA LEU A 222 4.75 -17.62 -5.50
C LEU A 222 3.76 -18.67 -4.99
N ALA A 223 2.45 -18.40 -5.11
CA ALA A 223 1.43 -19.32 -4.64
C ALA A 223 1.44 -20.67 -5.39
N ALA A 224 1.79 -20.66 -6.68
CA ALA A 224 1.89 -21.87 -7.49
C ALA A 224 2.92 -22.88 -6.95
N THR A 225 3.93 -22.44 -6.18
CA THR A 225 4.93 -23.32 -5.59
C THR A 225 4.48 -23.96 -4.26
N LEU A 226 3.36 -23.50 -3.68
CA LEU A 226 2.87 -23.98 -2.38
C LEU A 226 2.04 -25.27 -2.49
N GLY A 227 1.43 -25.54 -3.64
CA GLY A 227 0.55 -26.70 -3.83
C GLY A 227 -0.53 -26.77 -2.74
N ASP A 228 -0.68 -27.95 -2.15
CA ASP A 228 -1.69 -28.20 -1.10
C ASP A 228 -1.45 -27.41 0.20
N ALA A 229 -0.30 -26.76 0.37
CA ALA A 229 -0.04 -25.93 1.55
C ALA A 229 -0.95 -24.68 1.61
N LEU A 230 -1.47 -24.21 0.47
CA LEU A 230 -2.36 -23.05 0.38
C LEU A 230 -3.84 -23.46 0.42
N THR A 231 -4.60 -22.84 1.31
CA THR A 231 -6.06 -22.98 1.38
C THR A 231 -6.70 -21.61 1.18
N LEU A 232 -7.40 -21.45 0.06
CA LEU A 232 -8.21 -20.27 -0.27
C LEU A 232 -9.59 -20.37 0.41
N GLU A 233 -10.35 -19.28 0.43
CA GLU A 233 -11.69 -19.21 1.05
C GLU A 233 -11.73 -19.72 2.51
N ALA A 234 -10.64 -19.51 3.23
CA ALA A 234 -10.43 -19.91 4.62
C ALA A 234 -10.22 -18.67 5.51
N PRO A 235 -11.24 -17.80 5.66
CA PRO A 235 -11.14 -16.63 6.54
C PRO A 235 -10.91 -17.11 7.98
N VAL A 236 -9.76 -16.70 8.54
CA VAL A 236 -9.42 -17.03 9.93
C VAL A 236 -10.28 -16.21 10.87
N THR A 237 -11.00 -16.89 11.76
CA THR A 237 -11.92 -16.27 12.73
C THR A 237 -11.39 -16.31 14.15
N ARG A 238 -10.54 -17.30 14.48
CA ARG A 238 -9.96 -17.45 15.83
C ARG A 238 -8.54 -18.03 15.78
N VAL A 239 -7.67 -17.54 16.67
CA VAL A 239 -6.34 -18.08 16.93
C VAL A 239 -6.23 -18.39 18.43
N VAL A 240 -6.10 -19.67 18.77
CA VAL A 240 -5.79 -20.13 20.13
C VAL A 240 -4.29 -20.38 20.21
N HIS A 241 -3.61 -19.89 21.24
CA HIS A 241 -2.18 -20.16 21.43
C HIS A 241 -1.83 -20.50 22.87
N THR A 242 -0.98 -21.50 23.03
CA THR A 242 -0.52 -22.00 24.33
C THR A 242 1.00 -22.18 24.32
N PRO A 243 1.63 -22.56 25.45
CA PRO A 243 3.03 -22.98 25.41
C PRO A 243 3.30 -24.17 24.48
N ALA A 244 2.30 -25.01 24.15
CA ALA A 244 2.48 -26.18 23.29
C ALA A 244 2.47 -25.84 21.79
N GLY A 245 1.65 -24.88 21.35
CA GLY A 245 1.49 -24.56 19.93
C GLY A 245 0.42 -23.51 19.68
N VAL A 246 -0.03 -23.43 18.43
CA VAL A 246 -1.15 -22.60 17.98
C VAL A 246 -2.21 -23.46 17.30
N GLU A 247 -3.48 -23.10 17.46
CA GLU A 247 -4.61 -23.64 16.71
C GLU A 247 -5.32 -22.49 16.00
N VAL A 248 -5.35 -22.52 14.67
CA VAL A 248 -5.94 -21.47 13.82
C VAL A 248 -7.22 -22.00 13.19
N HIS A 249 -8.33 -21.30 13.41
CA HIS A 249 -9.66 -21.73 13.01
C HIS A 249 -10.18 -20.91 11.83
N SER A 250 -10.80 -21.61 10.88
CA SER A 250 -11.58 -21.05 9.77
C SER A 250 -12.83 -21.91 9.53
N ALA A 251 -13.70 -21.47 8.62
CA ALA A 251 -14.84 -22.29 8.18
C ALA A 251 -14.41 -23.60 7.50
N GLN A 252 -13.19 -23.67 6.94
CA GLN A 252 -12.67 -24.88 6.30
C GLN A 252 -12.03 -25.88 7.28
N GLY A 253 -11.97 -25.53 8.56
CA GLY A 253 -11.43 -26.39 9.61
C GLY A 253 -10.41 -25.67 10.49
N ARG A 254 -9.62 -26.47 11.22
CA ARG A 254 -8.56 -26.01 12.10
C ARG A 254 -7.19 -26.48 11.60
N VAL A 255 -6.17 -25.65 11.80
CA VAL A 255 -4.77 -26.01 11.57
C VAL A 255 -4.01 -25.87 12.89
N ARG A 256 -3.36 -26.95 13.31
CA ARG A 256 -2.44 -26.95 14.46
C ARG A 256 -1.02 -26.77 13.99
N ALA A 257 -0.31 -25.82 14.57
CA ALA A 257 1.09 -25.57 14.23
C ALA A 257 1.93 -25.21 15.46
N GLU A 258 3.27 -25.24 15.32
CA GLU A 258 4.15 -24.78 16.39
C GLU A 258 4.13 -23.25 16.54
N ARG A 259 3.96 -22.51 15.44
CA ARG A 259 3.91 -21.04 15.40
C ARG A 259 2.94 -20.54 14.33
N CYS A 260 2.48 -19.30 14.51
CA CYS A 260 1.62 -18.60 13.57
C CYS A 260 2.30 -17.30 13.11
N ILE A 261 2.23 -17.00 11.81
CA ILE A 261 2.48 -15.65 11.29
C ILE A 261 1.15 -15.06 10.85
N VAL A 262 0.77 -13.92 11.40
CA VAL A 262 -0.39 -13.14 10.94
C VAL A 262 0.11 -12.06 9.99
N ALA A 263 -0.17 -12.22 8.69
CA ALA A 263 0.31 -11.38 7.59
C ALA A 263 -0.79 -10.50 6.98
N VAL A 264 -1.75 -10.07 7.79
CA VAL A 264 -2.83 -9.14 7.41
C VAL A 264 -2.62 -7.75 8.04
N PRO A 265 -3.19 -6.67 7.47
CA PRO A 265 -3.16 -5.35 8.09
C PRO A 265 -3.57 -5.35 9.57
N PRO A 266 -2.97 -4.50 10.44
CA PRO A 266 -3.28 -4.48 11.87
C PRO A 266 -4.78 -4.31 12.19
N ALA A 267 -5.50 -3.48 11.43
CA ALA A 267 -6.96 -3.32 11.57
C ALA A 267 -7.76 -4.60 11.28
N LEU A 268 -7.25 -5.50 10.42
CA LEU A 268 -7.85 -6.81 10.19
C LEU A 268 -7.42 -7.83 11.23
N ALA A 269 -6.19 -7.75 11.72
CA ALA A 269 -5.71 -8.60 12.80
C ALA A 269 -6.59 -8.43 14.06
N GLY A 270 -7.10 -7.23 14.34
CA GLY A 270 -8.04 -6.97 15.45
C GLY A 270 -9.45 -7.56 15.27
N ARG A 271 -9.77 -8.14 14.11
CA ARG A 271 -11.06 -8.80 13.84
C ARG A 271 -11.03 -10.31 14.01
N ILE A 272 -9.87 -10.86 14.32
CA ILE A 272 -9.67 -12.26 14.66
C ILE A 272 -9.83 -12.38 16.18
N ALA A 273 -10.56 -13.39 16.66
CA ALA A 273 -10.61 -13.70 18.08
C ALA A 273 -9.31 -14.36 18.54
N TYR A 274 -8.75 -13.94 19.67
CA TYR A 274 -7.54 -14.55 20.24
C TYR A 274 -7.83 -15.15 21.61
N ASP A 275 -7.25 -16.32 21.86
CA ASP A 275 -7.34 -17.01 23.15
C ASP A 275 -5.96 -17.53 23.58
N PRO A 276 -5.37 -16.99 24.66
CA PRO A 276 -5.87 -15.87 25.47
C PRO A 276 -5.95 -14.56 24.68
N ALA A 277 -6.67 -13.58 25.22
CA ALA A 277 -6.79 -12.25 24.61
C ALA A 277 -5.40 -11.60 24.40
N LEU A 278 -5.26 -10.80 23.34
CA LEU A 278 -4.02 -10.09 23.05
C LEU A 278 -3.66 -9.13 24.19
N PRO A 279 -2.35 -8.91 24.47
CA PRO A 279 -1.92 -7.89 25.42
C PRO A 279 -2.50 -6.51 25.04
N GLY A 280 -2.86 -5.71 26.05
CA GLY A 280 -3.58 -4.45 25.85
C GLY A 280 -2.94 -3.49 24.84
N ARG A 281 -1.60 -3.39 24.80
CA ARG A 281 -0.89 -2.57 23.79
C ARG A 281 -1.11 -3.08 22.36
N ARG A 282 -1.06 -4.40 22.16
CA ARG A 282 -1.29 -5.01 20.83
C ARG A 282 -2.74 -4.84 20.40
N ASP A 283 -3.69 -5.07 21.31
CA ASP A 283 -5.11 -4.84 21.04
C ASP A 283 -5.38 -3.37 20.66
N GLN A 284 -4.87 -2.44 21.44
CA GLN A 284 -4.95 -0.99 21.17
C GLN A 284 -4.35 -0.58 19.82
N LEU A 285 -3.25 -1.22 19.39
CA LEU A 285 -2.64 -0.97 18.09
C LEU A 285 -3.61 -1.32 16.95
N THR A 286 -4.32 -2.45 17.04
CA THR A 286 -5.27 -2.85 15.96
C THR A 286 -6.39 -1.84 15.74
N GLN A 287 -6.71 -1.04 16.77
CA GLN A 287 -7.72 0.01 16.72
C GLN A 287 -7.15 1.38 16.30
N ARG A 288 -5.82 1.57 16.37
CA ARG A 288 -5.12 2.83 16.09
C ARG A 288 -4.37 2.85 14.76
N VAL A 289 -4.43 1.75 13.99
CA VAL A 289 -3.86 1.66 12.65
C VAL A 289 -4.96 1.33 11.62
N PRO A 290 -5.96 2.21 11.43
CA PRO A 290 -6.95 2.02 10.37
C PRO A 290 -6.29 2.10 8.99
N MET A 291 -7.00 1.60 7.97
CA MET A 291 -6.56 1.75 6.59
C MET A 291 -6.97 3.11 6.01
N GLY A 292 -6.16 3.64 5.10
CA GLY A 292 -6.53 4.75 4.22
C GLY A 292 -7.71 4.41 3.32
N ASN A 293 -8.33 5.43 2.74
CA ASN A 293 -9.47 5.29 1.82
C ASN A 293 -9.05 5.73 0.42
N THR A 294 -9.12 4.82 -0.53
CA THR A 294 -8.78 5.06 -1.93
C THR A 294 -9.66 4.22 -2.83
N VAL A 295 -10.11 4.84 -3.92
CA VAL A 295 -10.73 4.19 -5.07
C VAL A 295 -9.80 4.36 -6.26
N LYS A 296 -9.52 3.24 -6.92
CA LYS A 296 -8.76 3.23 -8.16
C LYS A 296 -9.73 3.19 -9.33
N VAL A 297 -9.62 4.13 -10.26
CA VAL A 297 -10.54 4.28 -11.40
C VAL A 297 -9.75 4.13 -12.70
N LEU A 298 -10.18 3.20 -13.55
CA LEU A 298 -9.57 2.92 -14.85
C LEU A 298 -10.59 3.27 -15.93
N CYS A 299 -10.21 4.15 -16.86
CA CYS A 299 -11.05 4.62 -17.96
C CYS A 299 -10.44 4.20 -19.28
N ARG A 300 -11.10 3.26 -19.96
CA ARG A 300 -10.68 2.73 -21.28
C ARG A 300 -11.24 3.62 -22.38
N TYR A 301 -10.42 3.85 -23.40
CA TYR A 301 -10.73 4.71 -24.53
C TYR A 301 -10.48 3.98 -25.87
N PRO A 302 -11.12 4.43 -26.98
CA PRO A 302 -10.87 3.86 -28.29
C PRO A 302 -9.43 4.10 -28.77
N GLN A 303 -8.87 5.26 -28.42
CA GLN A 303 -7.50 5.68 -28.75
C GLN A 303 -6.88 6.46 -27.60
N ALA A 304 -5.55 6.49 -27.52
CA ALA A 304 -4.81 7.27 -26.53
C ALA A 304 -4.75 8.76 -26.93
N PHE A 305 -5.92 9.40 -27.05
CA PHE A 305 -6.07 10.77 -27.57
C PHE A 305 -5.21 11.81 -26.83
N TRP A 306 -4.93 11.58 -25.54
CA TRP A 306 -4.03 12.43 -24.76
C TRP A 306 -2.60 12.37 -25.30
N ARG A 307 -2.10 11.19 -25.67
CA ARG A 307 -0.77 11.04 -26.29
C ARG A 307 -0.70 11.72 -27.65
N GLU A 308 -1.72 11.54 -28.49
CA GLU A 308 -1.82 12.18 -29.82
C GLU A 308 -1.79 13.71 -29.72
N ARG A 309 -2.36 14.26 -28.65
CA ARG A 309 -2.34 15.69 -28.34
C ARG A 309 -1.09 16.14 -27.55
N GLY A 310 -0.12 15.24 -27.41
CA GLY A 310 1.17 15.50 -26.79
C GLY A 310 1.13 15.63 -25.27
N TYR A 311 0.14 15.02 -24.60
CA TYR A 311 0.08 14.90 -23.13
C TYR A 311 0.63 13.55 -22.66
N SER A 312 1.23 13.59 -21.47
CA SER A 312 1.73 12.43 -20.72
C SER A 312 0.63 11.59 -20.08
N GLY A 313 -0.60 12.11 -20.00
CA GLY A 313 -1.66 11.55 -19.18
C GLY A 313 -1.54 11.89 -17.69
N GLU A 314 -0.44 12.52 -17.25
CA GLU A 314 -0.27 12.96 -15.87
C GLU A 314 -1.12 14.20 -15.56
N VAL A 315 -1.92 14.09 -14.51
CA VAL A 315 -2.69 15.20 -13.94
C VAL A 315 -2.45 15.27 -12.45
N VAL A 316 -2.27 16.49 -11.93
CA VAL A 316 -2.38 16.80 -10.50
C VAL A 316 -3.48 17.85 -10.34
N SER A 317 -4.45 17.58 -9.47
CA SER A 317 -5.60 18.45 -9.23
C SER A 317 -5.85 18.65 -7.75
N THR A 318 -5.99 19.91 -7.32
CA THR A 318 -6.49 20.22 -5.97
C THR A 318 -8.01 20.22 -5.87
N GLN A 319 -8.69 19.98 -6.99
CA GLN A 319 -10.14 20.02 -7.13
C GLN A 319 -10.72 18.63 -7.40
N GLY A 320 -11.96 18.45 -6.95
CA GLY A 320 -12.76 17.28 -7.27
C GLY A 320 -12.24 15.96 -6.69
N PRO A 321 -12.93 14.85 -6.97
CA PRO A 321 -12.58 13.55 -6.41
C PRO A 321 -11.32 12.96 -7.05
N MET A 322 -11.06 13.21 -8.33
CA MET A 322 -9.97 12.59 -9.08
C MET A 322 -8.72 13.49 -9.11
N SER A 323 -7.95 13.42 -8.02
CA SER A 323 -6.85 14.35 -7.76
C SER A 323 -5.54 14.04 -8.48
N VAL A 324 -5.31 12.78 -8.87
CA VAL A 324 -4.14 12.37 -9.65
C VAL A 324 -4.57 11.40 -10.75
N VAL A 325 -4.07 11.62 -11.96
CA VAL A 325 -4.29 10.77 -13.13
C VAL A 325 -2.94 10.41 -13.76
N PHE A 326 -2.84 9.21 -14.31
CA PHE A 326 -1.70 8.74 -15.09
C PHE A 326 -2.17 8.10 -16.39
N ASP A 327 -1.31 8.14 -17.40
CA ASP A 327 -1.39 7.17 -18.48
C ASP A 327 -1.20 5.76 -17.90
N ASN A 328 -2.13 4.89 -18.25
CA ASN A 328 -2.10 3.50 -17.82
C ASN A 328 -2.21 2.54 -19.01
N THR A 329 -2.01 2.98 -20.24
CA THR A 329 -2.12 2.18 -21.48
C THR A 329 -1.35 0.86 -21.36
N SER A 330 -1.85 -0.22 -21.96
CA SER A 330 -1.20 -1.55 -21.93
C SER A 330 0.24 -1.50 -22.45
N HIS A 331 1.05 -2.48 -22.04
CA HIS A 331 2.48 -2.55 -22.34
C HIS A 331 2.81 -2.55 -23.85
N ASP A 332 1.89 -3.04 -24.68
CA ASP A 332 1.98 -3.11 -26.14
C ASP A 332 1.30 -1.91 -26.84
N GLY A 333 0.69 -0.99 -26.08
CA GLY A 333 -0.03 0.16 -26.62
C GLY A 333 -1.44 -0.15 -27.15
N ALA A 334 -1.87 -1.42 -27.14
CA ALA A 334 -3.11 -1.85 -27.80
C ALA A 334 -4.38 -1.42 -27.06
N VAL A 335 -4.33 -1.24 -25.73
CA VAL A 335 -5.49 -0.87 -24.91
C VAL A 335 -5.22 0.48 -24.22
N PRO A 336 -5.72 1.59 -24.79
CA PRO A 336 -5.64 2.94 -24.21
C PRO A 336 -6.41 3.02 -22.89
N MET A 337 -5.72 3.50 -21.84
CA MET A 337 -6.28 3.55 -20.49
C MET A 337 -5.74 4.76 -19.73
N LEU A 338 -6.62 5.51 -19.07
CA LEU A 338 -6.24 6.45 -18.02
C LEU A 338 -6.56 5.85 -16.65
N LEU A 339 -5.64 6.02 -15.70
CA LEU A 339 -5.81 5.64 -14.31
C LEU A 339 -5.96 6.90 -13.45
N GLY A 340 -7.07 7.03 -12.72
CA GLY A 340 -7.31 8.07 -11.74
C GLY A 340 -7.44 7.54 -10.31
N PHE A 341 -7.15 8.41 -9.34
CA PHE A 341 -7.34 8.13 -7.91
C PHE A 341 -8.36 9.05 -7.26
N VAL A 342 -9.36 8.44 -6.63
CA VAL A 342 -10.24 9.11 -5.66
C VAL A 342 -9.79 8.75 -4.25
N VAL A 343 -9.47 9.74 -3.42
CA VAL A 343 -8.68 9.53 -2.20
C VAL A 343 -9.24 10.28 -0.99
N ALA A 344 -8.94 9.75 0.20
CA ALA A 344 -9.27 10.32 1.49
C ALA A 344 -10.77 10.65 1.61
N ARG A 345 -11.13 11.92 1.89
CA ARG A 345 -12.52 12.33 2.08
C ARG A 345 -13.44 11.98 0.91
N HIS A 346 -12.94 12.02 -0.32
CA HIS A 346 -13.75 11.74 -1.51
C HIS A 346 -13.98 10.25 -1.69
N ALA A 347 -13.04 9.41 -1.26
CA ALA A 347 -13.17 7.96 -1.30
C ALA A 347 -14.18 7.44 -0.26
N ARG A 348 -14.26 8.07 0.92
CA ARG A 348 -15.13 7.61 2.03
C ARG A 348 -16.60 7.55 1.67
N THR A 349 -17.09 8.50 0.89
CA THR A 349 -18.49 8.60 0.48
C THR A 349 -18.70 8.16 -0.97
N TRP A 350 -17.68 7.57 -1.61
CA TRP A 350 -17.73 7.20 -3.02
C TRP A 350 -18.81 6.16 -3.29
N SER A 351 -18.81 5.07 -2.51
CA SER A 351 -19.78 3.99 -2.65
C SER A 351 -21.22 4.35 -2.20
N GLU A 352 -21.42 5.52 -1.58
CA GLU A 352 -22.78 6.04 -1.26
C GLU A 352 -23.49 6.60 -2.50
N GLN A 353 -22.72 6.96 -3.54
CA GLN A 353 -23.24 7.50 -4.79
C GLN A 353 -23.69 6.36 -5.72
N THR A 354 -24.56 6.65 -6.68
CA THR A 354 -24.92 5.68 -7.72
C THR A 354 -23.81 5.54 -8.76
N PRO A 355 -23.69 4.39 -9.46
CA PRO A 355 -22.71 4.23 -10.55
C PRO A 355 -22.78 5.33 -11.62
N THR A 356 -23.97 5.82 -11.95
CA THR A 356 -24.16 6.92 -12.91
C THR A 356 -23.57 8.24 -12.40
N GLN A 357 -23.80 8.58 -11.13
CA GLN A 357 -23.21 9.78 -10.52
C GLN A 357 -21.69 9.71 -10.49
N ARG A 358 -21.13 8.55 -10.10
CA ARG A 358 -19.69 8.32 -10.08
C ARG A 358 -19.06 8.44 -11.46
N ARG A 359 -19.68 7.84 -12.48
CA ARG A 359 -19.25 7.98 -13.88
C ARG A 359 -19.27 9.45 -14.29
N GLY A 360 -20.34 10.19 -13.99
CA GLY A 360 -20.42 11.63 -14.27
C GLY A 360 -19.28 12.42 -13.64
N LEU A 361 -18.99 12.20 -12.36
CA LEU A 361 -17.88 12.88 -11.66
C LEU A 361 -16.50 12.58 -12.28
N VAL A 362 -16.27 11.35 -12.71
CA VAL A 362 -15.03 10.95 -13.39
C VAL A 362 -14.95 11.59 -14.77
N THR A 363 -16.01 11.49 -15.56
CA THR A 363 -16.11 12.10 -16.89
C THR A 363 -15.88 13.61 -16.83
N ASP A 364 -16.55 14.32 -15.93
CA ASP A 364 -16.43 15.78 -15.78
C ASP A 364 -15.00 16.19 -15.43
N ALA A 365 -14.33 15.44 -14.55
CA ALA A 365 -12.94 15.69 -14.20
C ALA A 365 -12.00 15.43 -15.39
N LEU A 366 -12.15 14.31 -16.11
CA LEU A 366 -11.32 14.02 -17.29
C LEU A 366 -11.55 15.03 -18.43
N VAL A 367 -12.80 15.45 -18.68
CA VAL A 367 -13.14 16.49 -19.65
C VAL A 367 -12.54 17.83 -19.25
N ARG A 368 -12.53 18.14 -17.96
CA ARG A 368 -11.87 19.35 -17.45
C ARG A 368 -10.37 19.35 -17.71
N TYR A 369 -9.70 18.20 -17.61
CA TYR A 369 -8.25 18.10 -17.77
C TYR A 369 -7.81 18.02 -19.23
N PHE A 370 -8.52 17.23 -20.03
CA PHE A 370 -8.10 16.93 -21.40
C PHE A 370 -9.07 17.43 -22.47
N GLY A 371 -10.22 18.00 -22.11
CA GLY A 371 -11.24 18.47 -23.05
C GLY A 371 -12.25 17.39 -23.47
N LYS A 372 -13.13 17.75 -24.41
CA LYS A 372 -14.33 16.97 -24.78
C LYS A 372 -14.07 15.51 -25.18
N ASP A 373 -12.91 15.21 -25.76
CA ASP A 373 -12.56 13.85 -26.22
C ASP A 373 -12.49 12.87 -25.04
N ALA A 374 -12.20 13.38 -23.83
CA ALA A 374 -12.17 12.58 -22.62
C ALA A 374 -13.55 12.11 -22.14
N ALA A 375 -14.64 12.60 -22.75
CA ALA A 375 -15.99 12.16 -22.44
C ALA A 375 -16.30 10.75 -22.98
N ASP A 376 -15.57 10.30 -24.01
CA ASP A 376 -15.82 9.04 -24.70
C ASP A 376 -15.21 7.82 -23.99
N ILE A 377 -15.59 7.62 -22.72
CA ILE A 377 -15.13 6.48 -21.92
C ILE A 377 -15.93 5.25 -22.34
N GLU A 378 -15.29 4.32 -23.07
CA GLU A 378 -15.92 3.06 -23.48
C GLU A 378 -16.20 2.15 -22.28
N GLU A 379 -15.25 2.09 -21.34
CA GLU A 379 -15.36 1.25 -20.15
C GLU A 379 -14.77 1.98 -18.94
N LEU A 380 -15.51 1.97 -17.82
CA LEU A 380 -15.05 2.52 -16.55
C LEU A 380 -15.05 1.39 -15.54
N VAL A 381 -13.86 1.05 -15.05
CA VAL A 381 -13.67 0.05 -14.00
C VAL A 381 -13.21 0.78 -12.74
N GLU A 382 -13.90 0.55 -11.64
CA GLU A 382 -13.56 1.12 -10.34
C GLU A 382 -13.34 0.03 -9.30
N GLN A 383 -12.36 0.24 -8.43
CA GLN A 383 -12.15 -0.57 -7.23
C GLN A 383 -12.11 0.34 -6.02
N ASP A 384 -13.22 0.35 -5.27
CA ASP A 384 -13.26 0.94 -3.95
C ASP A 384 -12.66 -0.05 -2.95
N TRP A 385 -11.49 0.28 -2.42
CA TRP A 385 -10.81 -0.60 -1.47
C TRP A 385 -11.38 -0.48 -0.05
N SER A 386 -12.14 0.58 0.25
CA SER A 386 -12.75 0.79 1.57
C SER A 386 -13.87 -0.22 1.86
N THR A 387 -14.56 -0.68 0.80
CA THR A 387 -15.64 -1.67 0.88
C THR A 387 -15.15 -3.12 0.78
N GLU A 388 -13.86 -3.35 0.47
CA GLU A 388 -13.29 -4.68 0.31
C GLU A 388 -13.09 -5.36 1.68
N PRO A 389 -13.82 -6.45 2.02
CA PRO A 389 -13.98 -6.93 3.40
C PRO A 389 -12.68 -7.40 4.07
N PHE A 390 -11.70 -7.84 3.27
CA PHE A 390 -10.42 -8.37 3.73
C PHE A 390 -9.23 -7.48 3.35
N SER A 391 -9.50 -6.19 3.06
CA SER A 391 -8.50 -5.12 3.02
C SER A 391 -8.96 -3.92 3.84
N ARG A 392 -10.24 -3.54 3.69
CA ARG A 392 -10.95 -2.44 4.40
C ARG A 392 -10.32 -1.07 4.21
N GLY A 393 -9.63 -0.90 3.10
CA GLY A 393 -8.97 0.33 2.70
C GLY A 393 -7.65 0.07 2.00
N CYS A 394 -7.15 1.14 1.39
CA CYS A 394 -5.88 1.25 0.68
C CYS A 394 -5.47 2.74 0.62
N PRO A 395 -4.21 3.03 0.33
CA PRO A 395 -3.15 2.07 0.01
C PRO A 395 -2.56 1.37 1.25
N VAL A 396 -2.56 2.04 2.40
CA VAL A 396 -1.77 1.64 3.57
C VAL A 396 -2.53 1.82 4.89
N GLY A 397 -2.05 1.16 5.95
CA GLY A 397 -2.41 1.52 7.30
C GLY A 397 -1.87 2.91 7.65
N ILE A 398 -2.61 3.69 8.42
CA ILE A 398 -2.21 5.05 8.86
C ILE A 398 -2.15 5.11 10.38
N MET A 399 -1.23 5.90 10.92
CA MET A 399 -1.16 6.16 12.37
C MET A 399 -1.43 7.63 12.66
N GLY A 400 -2.34 7.88 13.60
CA GLY A 400 -2.60 9.21 14.13
C GLY A 400 -1.60 9.62 15.22
N PRO A 401 -1.66 10.89 15.67
CA PRO A 401 -0.85 11.37 16.79
C PRO A 401 -1.01 10.51 18.04
N GLY A 402 0.09 10.25 18.75
CA GLY A 402 0.15 9.49 19.99
C GLY A 402 0.18 7.97 19.80
N THR A 403 0.06 7.47 18.56
CA THR A 403 -0.01 6.03 18.30
C THR A 403 1.30 5.32 18.65
N TYR A 404 2.45 5.90 18.30
CA TYR A 404 3.74 5.29 18.58
C TYR A 404 3.99 5.21 20.08
N SER A 405 3.84 6.31 20.81
CA SER A 405 4.06 6.32 22.27
C SER A 405 3.06 5.44 23.03
N ALA A 406 1.84 5.29 22.54
CA ALA A 406 0.85 4.40 23.18
C ALA A 406 1.13 2.92 22.94
N CYS A 407 1.50 2.52 21.70
CA CYS A 407 1.52 1.11 21.31
C CYS A 407 2.43 0.74 20.12
N GLY A 408 3.34 1.63 19.69
CA GLY A 408 4.20 1.40 18.51
C GLY A 408 5.16 0.22 18.64
N ASP A 409 5.59 -0.11 19.86
CA ASP A 409 6.41 -1.28 20.18
C ASP A 409 5.71 -2.61 19.85
N ALA A 410 4.37 -2.65 19.98
CA ALA A 410 3.54 -3.81 19.68
C ALA A 410 3.34 -4.06 18.17
N LEU A 411 3.88 -3.21 17.30
CA LEU A 411 3.74 -3.35 15.84
C LEU A 411 4.37 -4.64 15.33
N ARG A 412 5.58 -4.95 15.83
CA ARG A 412 6.38 -6.12 15.43
C ARG A 412 6.55 -7.16 16.53
N ALA A 413 6.41 -6.76 17.80
CA ALA A 413 6.68 -7.66 18.93
C ALA A 413 5.79 -8.92 18.89
N PRO A 414 6.37 -10.13 18.86
CA PRO A 414 5.60 -11.37 18.90
C PRO A 414 4.76 -11.48 20.18
N VAL A 415 3.58 -12.10 20.07
CA VAL A 415 2.73 -12.45 21.22
C VAL A 415 2.78 -13.97 21.39
N GLY A 416 3.62 -14.44 22.31
CA GLY A 416 3.86 -15.87 22.54
C GLY A 416 4.39 -16.57 21.29
N ARG A 417 3.53 -17.31 20.60
CA ARG A 417 3.82 -18.07 19.37
C ARG A 417 3.29 -17.41 18.09
N ILE A 418 2.70 -16.21 18.22
CA ILE A 418 2.17 -15.41 17.11
C ILE A 418 3.20 -14.36 16.73
N HIS A 419 3.60 -14.36 15.47
CA HIS A 419 4.47 -13.37 14.85
C HIS A 419 3.67 -12.52 13.87
N TRP A 420 4.10 -11.28 13.64
CA TRP A 420 3.34 -10.31 12.84
C TRP A 420 4.12 -9.98 11.58
N ALA A 421 3.52 -10.16 10.41
CA ALA A 421 4.06 -9.73 9.12
C ALA A 421 3.12 -8.67 8.51
N GLY A 422 3.16 -8.50 7.19
CA GLY A 422 2.45 -7.43 6.50
C GLY A 422 3.32 -6.18 6.38
N THR A 423 3.15 -5.46 5.28
CA THR A 423 4.01 -4.32 4.92
C THR A 423 4.05 -3.23 6.00
N GLU A 424 3.00 -3.09 6.82
CA GLU A 424 2.94 -2.17 7.95
C GLU A 424 4.05 -2.44 9.00
N THR A 425 4.55 -3.67 9.07
CA THR A 425 5.63 -4.05 10.01
C THR A 425 7.04 -3.80 9.46
N ALA A 426 7.16 -3.44 8.17
CA ALA A 426 8.43 -3.21 7.51
C ALA A 426 9.17 -1.96 8.05
N THR A 427 10.48 -1.94 7.86
CA THR A 427 11.34 -0.78 8.19
C THR A 427 11.93 -0.10 6.97
N GLU A 428 11.77 -0.70 5.79
CA GLU A 428 12.11 -0.17 4.48
C GLU A 428 10.87 -0.30 3.61
N TRP A 429 10.51 0.76 2.88
CA TRP A 429 9.36 0.77 1.97
C TRP A 429 8.06 0.25 2.61
N THR A 430 7.82 0.59 3.88
CA THR A 430 6.55 0.30 4.57
C THR A 430 5.39 0.82 3.75
N GLY A 431 4.33 0.03 3.61
CA GLY A 431 3.19 0.32 2.76
C GLY A 431 3.29 -0.16 1.31
N TYR A 432 4.47 -0.58 0.84
CA TYR A 432 4.70 -1.01 -0.54
C TYR A 432 4.94 -2.54 -0.64
N LEU A 433 4.96 -3.06 -1.88
CA LEU A 433 5.29 -4.45 -2.18
C LEU A 433 6.67 -4.84 -1.62
N GLU A 434 7.68 -3.96 -1.75
CA GLU A 434 9.02 -4.16 -1.16
C GLU A 434 8.95 -4.39 0.36
N GLY A 435 8.24 -3.52 1.10
CA GLY A 435 8.05 -3.68 2.53
C GLY A 435 7.26 -4.95 2.88
N ALA A 436 6.34 -5.39 2.02
CA ALA A 436 5.62 -6.65 2.22
C ALA A 436 6.58 -7.85 2.20
N ILE A 437 7.52 -7.87 1.24
CA ILE A 437 8.55 -8.92 1.13
C ILE A 437 9.45 -8.88 2.38
N GLN A 438 10.03 -7.72 2.70
CA GLN A 438 10.90 -7.54 3.87
C GLN A 438 10.23 -8.00 5.18
N ALA A 439 8.97 -7.59 5.38
CA ALA A 439 8.20 -7.96 6.56
C ALA A 439 7.94 -9.46 6.65
N GLY A 440 7.66 -10.11 5.52
CA GLY A 440 7.38 -11.54 5.44
C GLY A 440 8.62 -12.38 5.75
N GLU A 441 9.73 -12.07 5.08
CA GLU A 441 11.02 -12.73 5.30
C GLU A 441 11.49 -12.60 6.75
N ARG A 442 11.42 -11.38 7.33
CA ARG A 442 11.79 -11.17 8.73
C ARG A 442 10.87 -11.94 9.71
N ALA A 443 9.57 -12.07 9.41
CA ALA A 443 8.66 -12.89 10.24
C ALA A 443 9.05 -14.36 10.23
N ALA A 444 9.39 -14.88 9.04
CA ALA A 444 9.82 -16.25 8.86
C ALA A 444 11.15 -16.50 9.57
N ASP A 445 12.13 -15.60 9.44
CA ASP A 445 13.42 -15.74 10.10
C ASP A 445 13.28 -15.74 11.64
N GLU A 446 12.37 -14.92 12.21
CA GLU A 446 12.05 -14.97 13.64
C GLU A 446 11.43 -16.30 14.08
N VAL A 447 10.55 -16.88 13.26
CA VAL A 447 9.96 -18.20 13.50
C VAL A 447 11.03 -19.28 13.42
N LEU A 448 11.84 -19.28 12.36
CA LEU A 448 12.89 -20.27 12.12
C LEU A 448 13.94 -20.27 13.22
N ALA A 449 14.35 -19.11 13.73
CA ALA A 449 15.27 -19.01 14.86
C ALA A 449 14.72 -19.71 16.13
N ARG A 450 13.40 -19.75 16.29
CA ARG A 450 12.72 -20.40 17.42
C ARG A 450 12.35 -21.86 17.17
N LEU A 451 12.27 -22.29 15.91
CA LEU A 451 12.11 -23.70 15.52
C LEU A 451 13.48 -24.42 15.60
N GLY A 452 14.54 -23.74 15.15
CA GLY A 452 15.92 -24.23 15.13
C GLY A 452 16.61 -24.27 16.50
N SER A 453 16.08 -23.58 17.52
CA SER A 453 16.58 -23.68 18.91
C SER A 453 16.23 -25.02 19.60
N ARG A 454 15.85 -26.05 18.83
CA ARG A 454 15.84 -27.45 19.24
C ARG A 454 17.28 -27.92 19.47
N THR A 455 17.87 -27.49 20.58
CA THR A 455 19.04 -28.21 21.12
C THR A 455 18.47 -29.43 21.86
N PRO A 456 18.95 -30.66 21.61
CA PRO A 456 18.43 -31.88 22.23
C PRO A 456 18.33 -31.83 23.77
#